data_AF-A0A7W7HMA7-F1
#
_entry.id   AF-A0A7W7HMA7-F1
#
_cell.length_a   1.000
_cell.length_b   1.000
_cell.length_c   1.000
_cell.angle_alpha   90.00
_cell.angle_beta   90.00
_cell.angle_gamma   90.00
#
_symmetry.space_group_name_H-M   'P 1'
#
loop_
_entity.id
_entity.type
_entity.pdbx_description
1 polymer ?
#
loop_
_entity_poly.entity_id
_entity_poly.type
_entity_poly.pdbx_seq_one_letter_code
_entity_poly.pdbx_strand_id
1 'polypeptide(L)'
;MIDDFAKDYLHRQLKVTREALVWKLDGLSEYDIRRPLTVTGTNLLGLVKHMATWEARYLGEIFARPFPVPLPRWQDADGSDLWVTPDETREQVIGFYQRAGDHADATIRDLPLDALGHVPWWPSPEVRLFNMMVHVLQDTTRHAGHADILREQLDGRTGVMAEYEEPIDTAARATHRAKIERAAQAATGGTDQSDPSVTPNAVETAP
;
A
#
# COMPACT_ATOMS: atom_id res chain seq x y z
N MET A 1 -21.09 3.28 -24.81
CA MET A 1 -21.62 4.42 -24.02
C MET A 1 -20.54 4.90 -23.05
N ILE A 2 -20.78 5.94 -22.25
CA ILE A 2 -19.84 6.36 -21.19
C ILE A 2 -19.55 5.21 -20.20
N ASP A 3 -20.52 4.32 -19.99
CA ASP A 3 -20.41 3.16 -19.09
C ASP A 3 -19.30 2.19 -19.51
N ASP A 4 -19.23 1.81 -20.79
CA ASP A 4 -18.18 0.91 -21.30
C ASP A 4 -16.80 1.55 -21.15
N PHE A 5 -16.69 2.84 -21.49
CA PHE A 5 -15.46 3.59 -21.32
C PHE A 5 -15.02 3.66 -19.85
N ALA A 6 -15.94 3.97 -18.93
CA ALA A 6 -15.66 4.05 -17.50
C ALA A 6 -15.22 2.68 -16.95
N LYS A 7 -15.91 1.62 -17.35
CA LYS A 7 -15.57 0.24 -16.97
C LYS A 7 -14.19 -0.16 -17.46
N ASP A 8 -13.90 0.05 -18.74
CA ASP A 8 -12.60 -0.27 -19.36
C ASP A 8 -11.47 0.56 -18.74
N TYR A 9 -11.72 1.83 -18.44
CA TYR A 9 -10.73 2.69 -17.80
C TYR A 9 -10.40 2.22 -16.38
N LEU A 10 -11.42 2.03 -15.53
CA LEU A 10 -11.22 1.56 -14.15
C LEU A 10 -10.56 0.17 -14.11
N HIS A 11 -10.98 -0.73 -15.01
CA HIS A 11 -10.39 -2.07 -15.09
C HIS A 11 -8.91 -2.02 -15.49
N ARG A 12 -8.56 -1.18 -16.47
CA ARG A 12 -7.16 -0.97 -16.87
C ARG A 12 -6.31 -0.39 -15.74
N GLN A 13 -6.82 0.63 -15.05
CA GLN A 13 -6.11 1.22 -13.90
C GLN A 13 -5.86 0.17 -12.82
N LEU A 14 -6.87 -0.66 -12.51
CA LEU A 14 -6.71 -1.73 -11.54
C LEU A 14 -5.60 -2.73 -11.94
N LYS A 15 -5.54 -3.13 -13.22
CA LYS A 15 -4.47 -4.01 -13.73
C LYS A 15 -3.08 -3.42 -13.55
N VAL A 16 -2.90 -2.17 -13.96
CA VAL A 16 -1.64 -1.43 -13.80
C VAL A 16 -1.22 -1.37 -12.33
N THR A 17 -2.16 -1.05 -11.42
CA THR A 17 -1.85 -0.98 -9.99
C THR A 17 -1.52 -2.36 -9.37
N ARG A 18 -2.16 -3.45 -9.84
CA ARG A 18 -1.80 -4.81 -9.41
C ARG A 18 -0.37 -5.17 -9.82
N GLU A 19 0.00 -4.88 -11.05
CA GLU A 19 1.35 -5.08 -11.58
C GLU A 19 2.38 -4.28 -10.77
N ALA A 20 2.07 -3.01 -10.48
CA ALA A 20 2.90 -2.16 -9.64
C ALA A 20 3.18 -2.77 -8.27
N LEU A 21 2.15 -3.36 -7.62
CA LEU A 21 2.29 -3.96 -6.30
C LEU A 21 3.19 -5.20 -6.32
N VAL A 22 3.06 -6.06 -7.34
CA VAL A 22 3.92 -7.26 -7.50
C VAL A 22 5.35 -6.85 -7.80
N TRP A 23 5.55 -5.86 -8.67
CA TRP A 23 6.87 -5.32 -9.00
C TRP A 23 7.64 -4.83 -7.77
N LYS A 24 6.97 -4.38 -6.71
CA LYS A 24 7.64 -4.00 -5.44
C LYS A 24 8.41 -5.13 -4.78
N LEU A 25 8.24 -6.39 -5.20
CA LEU A 25 8.99 -7.53 -4.70
C LEU A 25 10.28 -7.81 -5.49
N ASP A 26 10.42 -7.24 -6.69
CA ASP A 26 11.47 -7.63 -7.64
C ASP A 26 12.87 -7.30 -7.10
N GLY A 27 13.77 -8.29 -7.19
CA GLY A 27 15.16 -8.16 -6.75
C GLY A 27 15.37 -8.17 -5.23
N LEU A 28 14.31 -8.28 -4.42
CA LEU A 28 14.44 -8.36 -2.96
C LEU A 28 14.61 -9.79 -2.47
N SER A 29 15.34 -9.94 -1.35
CA SER A 29 15.52 -11.20 -0.65
C SER A 29 14.21 -11.71 -0.02
N GLU A 30 14.11 -13.01 0.26
CA GLU A 30 12.96 -13.57 1.02
C GLU A 30 12.77 -12.88 2.37
N TYR A 31 13.88 -12.54 3.05
CA TYR A 31 13.83 -11.89 4.35
C TYR A 31 13.24 -10.48 4.25
N ASP A 32 13.69 -9.66 3.29
CA ASP A 32 13.28 -8.26 3.17
C ASP A 32 11.81 -8.09 2.79
N ILE A 33 11.25 -8.99 1.98
CA ILE A 33 9.84 -8.91 1.63
C ILE A 33 8.90 -9.36 2.76
N ARG A 34 9.40 -10.13 3.74
CA ARG A 34 8.61 -10.71 4.84
C ARG A 34 8.76 -9.98 6.16
N ARG A 35 9.92 -9.35 6.40
CA ARG A 35 10.19 -8.72 7.69
C ARG A 35 9.31 -7.50 7.92
N PRO A 36 8.89 -7.22 9.16
CA PRO A 36 8.27 -5.96 9.52
C PRO A 36 9.10 -4.75 9.08
N LEU A 37 8.47 -3.81 8.40
CA LEU A 37 9.06 -2.51 8.01
C LEU A 37 8.34 -1.33 8.68
N THR A 38 7.34 -1.62 9.49
CA THR A 38 6.62 -0.64 10.33
C THR A 38 6.36 -1.23 11.72
N VAL A 39 6.01 -0.36 12.67
CA VAL A 39 5.62 -0.77 14.03
C VAL A 39 4.38 -1.65 14.08
N THR A 40 3.55 -1.64 13.03
CA THR A 40 2.34 -2.48 12.90
C THR A 40 2.63 -3.85 12.29
N GLY A 41 3.88 -4.16 11.93
CA GLY A 41 4.23 -5.43 11.30
C GLY A 41 4.04 -5.46 9.78
N THR A 42 3.67 -4.35 9.15
CA THR A 42 3.42 -4.29 7.70
C THR A 42 4.70 -4.60 6.92
N ASN A 43 4.59 -5.47 5.93
CA ASN A 43 5.68 -5.94 5.07
C ASN A 43 5.17 -6.09 3.63
N LEU A 44 6.08 -6.18 2.66
CA LEU A 44 5.74 -6.14 1.24
C LEU A 44 4.95 -7.38 0.76
N LEU A 45 5.36 -8.58 1.16
CA LEU A 45 4.68 -9.81 0.73
C LEU A 45 3.30 -9.94 1.38
N GLY A 46 3.16 -9.46 2.62
CA GLY A 46 1.90 -9.34 3.34
C GLY A 46 0.90 -8.46 2.61
N LEU A 47 1.33 -7.30 2.09
CA LEU A 47 0.47 -6.42 1.28
C LEU A 47 -0.08 -7.15 0.05
N VAL A 48 0.73 -7.97 -0.63
CA VAL A 48 0.28 -8.78 -1.78
C VAL A 48 -0.76 -9.83 -1.36
N LYS A 49 -0.52 -10.54 -0.24
CA LYS A 49 -1.47 -11.53 0.29
C LYS A 49 -2.81 -10.91 0.70
N HIS A 50 -2.76 -9.75 1.36
CA HIS A 50 -3.93 -8.98 1.75
C HIS A 50 -4.77 -8.61 0.51
N MET A 51 -4.13 -8.02 -0.51
CA MET A 51 -4.83 -7.65 -1.74
C MET A 51 -5.44 -8.86 -2.47
N ALA A 52 -4.72 -9.99 -2.54
CA ALA A 52 -5.25 -11.22 -3.12
C ALA A 52 -6.54 -11.68 -2.44
N THR A 53 -6.59 -11.62 -1.11
CA THR A 53 -7.73 -12.06 -0.31
C THR A 53 -8.94 -11.16 -0.52
N TRP A 54 -8.74 -9.84 -0.40
CA TRP A 54 -9.84 -8.89 -0.48
C TRP A 54 -10.36 -8.70 -1.90
N GLU A 55 -9.51 -8.81 -2.90
CA GLU A 55 -9.94 -8.72 -4.29
C GLU A 55 -10.78 -9.93 -4.72
N ALA A 56 -10.34 -11.15 -4.36
CA ALA A 56 -11.11 -12.37 -4.59
C ALA A 56 -12.48 -12.33 -3.90
N ARG A 57 -12.58 -11.68 -2.74
CA ARG A 57 -13.83 -11.46 -2.02
C ARG A 57 -14.69 -10.40 -2.72
N TYR A 58 -14.21 -9.16 -2.83
CA TYR A 58 -14.99 -8.01 -3.31
C TYR A 58 -15.43 -8.14 -4.77
N LEU A 59 -14.61 -8.72 -5.64
CA LEU A 59 -14.95 -8.92 -7.05
C LEU A 59 -15.29 -10.39 -7.37
N GLY A 60 -15.60 -11.19 -6.34
CA GLY A 60 -16.05 -12.57 -6.49
C GLY A 60 -17.26 -12.85 -5.62
N GLU A 61 -17.02 -13.17 -4.35
CA GLU A 61 -18.05 -13.58 -3.38
C GLU A 61 -19.22 -12.58 -3.29
N ILE A 62 -18.93 -11.28 -3.32
CA ILE A 62 -19.93 -10.20 -3.23
C ILE A 62 -20.93 -10.21 -4.39
N PHE A 63 -20.52 -10.75 -5.54
CA PHE A 63 -21.36 -10.90 -6.73
C PHE A 63 -21.83 -12.34 -6.95
N ALA A 64 -21.84 -13.16 -5.89
CA ALA A 64 -22.20 -14.58 -5.92
C ALA A 64 -21.34 -15.41 -6.91
N ARG A 65 -20.07 -15.01 -7.09
CA ARG A 65 -19.08 -15.69 -7.92
C ARG A 65 -17.94 -16.15 -7.01
N PRO A 66 -18.13 -17.23 -6.23
CA PRO A 66 -17.17 -17.64 -5.22
C PRO A 66 -15.80 -17.95 -5.84
N PHE A 67 -14.73 -17.56 -5.14
CA PHE A 67 -13.38 -17.92 -5.54
C PHE A 67 -13.20 -19.45 -5.41
N PRO A 68 -12.48 -20.13 -6.34
CA PRO A 68 -12.36 -21.59 -6.32
C PRO A 68 -11.67 -22.19 -5.08
N VAL A 69 -10.91 -21.38 -4.34
CA VAL A 69 -10.25 -21.78 -3.10
C VAL A 69 -10.93 -21.08 -1.93
N PRO A 70 -11.19 -21.76 -0.80
CA PRO A 70 -11.76 -21.12 0.37
C PRO A 70 -10.90 -19.96 0.85
N LEU A 71 -11.51 -18.78 1.01
CA LEU A 71 -10.90 -17.65 1.67
C LEU A 71 -11.11 -17.75 3.19
N PRO A 72 -10.20 -17.20 4.02
CA PRO A 72 -10.48 -16.97 5.43
C PRO A 72 -11.80 -16.22 5.60
N ARG A 73 -12.53 -16.47 6.68
CA ARG A 73 -13.78 -15.75 6.94
C ARG A 73 -13.47 -14.28 7.19
N TRP A 74 -14.32 -13.39 6.71
CA TRP A 74 -14.15 -11.95 6.95
C TRP A 74 -14.30 -11.58 8.43
N GLN A 75 -15.07 -12.36 9.20
CA GLN A 75 -15.20 -12.17 10.66
C GLN A 75 -13.91 -12.47 11.42
N ASP A 76 -13.02 -13.28 10.82
CA ASP A 76 -11.74 -13.64 11.40
C ASP A 76 -10.63 -12.66 10.95
N ALA A 77 -10.99 -11.58 10.24
CA ALA A 77 -10.03 -10.55 9.81
C ALA A 77 -9.57 -9.72 11.01
N ASP A 78 -8.44 -10.11 11.59
CA ASP A 78 -7.75 -9.45 12.71
C ASP A 78 -6.45 -8.73 12.27
N GLY A 79 -6.21 -8.65 10.95
CA GLY A 79 -4.97 -8.15 10.35
C GLY A 79 -3.92 -9.23 10.07
N SER A 80 -4.20 -10.51 10.36
CA SER A 80 -3.35 -11.65 9.99
C SER A 80 -3.28 -11.92 8.48
N ASP A 81 -4.13 -11.29 7.66
CA ASP A 81 -4.05 -11.36 6.20
C ASP A 81 -2.79 -10.66 5.64
N LEU A 82 -2.13 -9.80 6.44
CA LEU A 82 -0.79 -9.26 6.18
C LEU A 82 0.34 -10.19 6.64
N TRP A 83 0.04 -11.28 7.33
CA TRP A 83 1.03 -12.22 7.81
C TRP A 83 1.21 -13.40 6.85
N VAL A 84 2.41 -13.51 6.30
CA VAL A 84 2.82 -14.65 5.46
C VAL A 84 3.61 -15.60 6.34
N THR A 85 3.09 -16.79 6.54
CA THR A 85 3.69 -17.82 7.39
C THR A 85 4.98 -18.38 6.77
N PRO A 86 5.85 -19.04 7.56
CA PRO A 86 7.06 -19.66 7.03
C PRO A 86 6.80 -20.72 5.94
N ASP A 87 5.65 -21.39 5.99
CA ASP A 87 5.26 -22.44 5.04
C ASP A 87 4.67 -21.91 3.73
N GLU A 88 4.28 -20.62 3.70
CA GLU A 88 3.82 -19.95 2.49
C GLU A 88 5.02 -19.37 1.74
N THR A 89 5.26 -19.84 0.51
CA THR A 89 6.31 -19.34 -0.39
C THR A 89 5.90 -18.05 -1.09
N ARG A 90 6.90 -17.27 -1.56
CA ARG A 90 6.67 -16.07 -2.39
C ARG A 90 5.82 -16.41 -3.60
N GLU A 91 6.13 -17.52 -4.28
CA GLU A 91 5.47 -17.96 -5.50
C GLU A 91 4.00 -18.34 -5.26
N GLN A 92 3.70 -18.96 -4.11
CA GLN A 92 2.31 -19.26 -3.73
C GLN A 92 1.51 -17.98 -3.49
N VAL A 93 2.08 -16.99 -2.82
CA VAL A 93 1.41 -15.71 -2.55
C VAL A 93 1.19 -14.91 -3.83
N ILE A 94 2.22 -14.76 -4.67
CA ILE A 94 2.09 -14.07 -5.96
C ILE A 94 1.12 -14.82 -6.87
N GLY A 95 1.22 -16.15 -6.95
CA GLY A 95 0.30 -16.97 -7.72
C GLY A 95 -1.14 -16.91 -7.22
N PHE A 96 -1.36 -16.76 -5.91
CA PHE A 96 -2.69 -16.49 -5.37
C PHE A 96 -3.20 -15.14 -5.82
N TYR A 97 -2.39 -14.08 -5.77
CA TYR A 97 -2.81 -12.76 -6.24
C TYR A 97 -3.15 -12.75 -7.74
N GLN A 98 -2.35 -13.43 -8.57
CA GLN A 98 -2.64 -13.57 -10.00
C GLN A 98 -3.98 -14.26 -10.25
N ARG A 99 -4.25 -15.40 -9.58
CA ARG A 99 -5.54 -16.10 -9.70
C ARG A 99 -6.72 -15.27 -9.20
N ALA A 100 -6.53 -14.51 -8.12
CA ALA A 100 -7.54 -13.57 -7.62
C ALA A 100 -7.83 -12.47 -8.66
N GLY A 101 -6.77 -11.93 -9.28
CA GLY A 101 -6.83 -10.98 -10.39
C GLY A 101 -7.59 -11.52 -11.60
N ASP A 102 -7.31 -12.74 -12.03
CA ASP A 102 -8.00 -13.40 -13.16
C ASP A 102 -9.49 -13.62 -12.85
N HIS A 103 -9.80 -14.00 -11.61
CA HIS A 103 -11.18 -14.17 -11.14
C HIS A 103 -11.95 -12.84 -11.13
N ALA A 104 -11.34 -11.81 -10.57
CA ALA A 104 -11.87 -10.46 -10.55
C ALA A 104 -12.06 -9.89 -11.97
N ASP A 105 -11.11 -10.15 -12.87
CA ASP A 105 -11.18 -9.79 -14.29
C ASP A 105 -12.36 -10.45 -15.00
N ALA A 106 -12.61 -11.73 -14.70
CA ALA A 106 -13.78 -12.44 -15.23
C ALA A 106 -15.08 -11.82 -14.74
N THR A 107 -15.20 -11.54 -13.43
CA THR A 107 -16.38 -10.86 -12.89
C THR A 107 -16.60 -9.48 -13.51
N ILE A 108 -15.54 -8.67 -13.63
CA ILE A 108 -15.63 -7.36 -14.26
C ILE A 108 -16.09 -7.52 -15.71
N ARG A 109 -15.50 -8.40 -16.52
CA ARG A 109 -15.91 -8.60 -17.92
C ARG A 109 -17.38 -9.03 -18.04
N ASP A 110 -17.79 -10.02 -17.25
CA ASP A 110 -19.07 -10.72 -17.43
C ASP A 110 -20.29 -9.93 -16.91
N LEU A 111 -20.11 -9.00 -15.96
CA LEU A 111 -21.20 -8.29 -15.32
C LEU A 111 -21.33 -6.83 -15.80
N PRO A 112 -22.54 -6.28 -15.94
CA PRO A 112 -22.73 -4.86 -16.19
C PRO A 112 -22.34 -4.01 -14.96
N LEU A 113 -22.02 -2.73 -15.16
CA LEU A 113 -21.60 -1.82 -14.07
C LEU A 113 -22.65 -1.68 -12.95
N ASP A 114 -23.92 -1.88 -13.28
CA ASP A 114 -25.05 -1.75 -12.37
C ASP A 114 -25.44 -3.07 -11.70
N ALA A 115 -24.72 -4.17 -11.98
CA ALA A 115 -24.92 -5.47 -11.34
C ALA A 115 -24.85 -5.34 -9.81
N LEU A 116 -25.81 -5.96 -9.12
CA LEU A 116 -25.95 -5.90 -7.68
C LEU A 116 -24.98 -6.87 -6.99
N GLY A 117 -24.36 -6.39 -5.94
CA GLY A 117 -23.58 -7.18 -4.99
C GLY A 117 -23.96 -6.84 -3.56
N HIS A 118 -23.56 -7.69 -2.61
CA HIS A 118 -23.93 -7.55 -1.21
C HIS A 118 -22.72 -7.67 -0.27
N VAL A 119 -22.37 -6.59 0.42
CA VAL A 119 -21.25 -6.49 1.38
C VAL A 119 -21.77 -6.48 2.82
N PRO A 120 -21.84 -7.64 3.50
CA PRO A 120 -22.59 -7.78 4.75
C PRO A 120 -22.01 -7.01 5.94
N TRP A 121 -20.75 -6.54 5.88
CA TRP A 121 -20.11 -5.75 6.93
C TRP A 121 -20.17 -4.24 6.68
N TRP A 122 -20.82 -3.76 5.62
CA TRP A 122 -20.96 -2.33 5.34
C TRP A 122 -22.28 -1.75 5.87
N PRO A 123 -22.30 -0.48 6.30
CA PRO A 123 -23.55 0.20 6.70
C PRO A 123 -24.61 0.25 5.60
N SER A 124 -24.17 0.34 4.34
CA SER A 124 -25.02 0.20 3.15
C SER A 124 -24.52 -1.02 2.37
N PRO A 125 -25.09 -2.21 2.63
CA PRO A 125 -24.53 -3.46 2.13
C PRO A 125 -24.82 -3.71 0.65
N GLU A 126 -25.90 -3.13 0.11
CA GLU A 126 -26.22 -3.21 -1.32
C GLU A 126 -25.31 -2.29 -2.12
N VAL A 127 -24.55 -2.88 -3.05
CA VAL A 127 -23.57 -2.17 -3.87
C VAL A 127 -23.76 -2.53 -5.33
N ARG A 128 -23.23 -1.69 -6.23
CA ARG A 128 -23.10 -2.02 -7.65
C ARG A 128 -21.67 -2.41 -7.99
N LEU A 129 -21.46 -3.12 -9.10
CA LEU A 129 -20.12 -3.41 -9.62
C LEU A 129 -19.27 -2.14 -9.76
N PHE A 130 -19.86 -1.04 -10.22
CA PHE A 130 -19.18 0.25 -10.27
C PHE A 130 -18.61 0.68 -8.90
N ASN A 131 -19.39 0.55 -7.83
CA ASN A 131 -18.94 0.88 -6.48
C ASN A 131 -17.75 0.00 -6.06
N MET A 132 -17.79 -1.30 -6.39
CA MET A 132 -16.72 -2.23 -6.04
C MET A 132 -15.46 -2.02 -6.87
N MET A 133 -15.57 -1.72 -8.16
CA MET A 133 -14.40 -1.39 -9.00
C MET A 133 -13.67 -0.16 -8.47
N VAL A 134 -14.41 0.89 -8.07
CA VAL A 134 -13.81 2.09 -7.46
C VAL A 134 -13.19 1.75 -6.10
N HIS A 135 -13.91 1.01 -5.25
CA HIS A 135 -13.43 0.63 -3.92
C HIS A 135 -12.11 -0.16 -3.99
N VAL A 136 -12.08 -1.23 -4.79
CA VAL A 136 -10.90 -2.08 -4.94
C VAL A 136 -9.75 -1.32 -5.57
N LEU A 137 -10.00 -0.46 -6.58
CA LEU A 137 -8.94 0.38 -7.15
C LEU A 137 -8.35 1.34 -6.12
N GLN A 138 -9.19 1.99 -5.30
CA GLN A 138 -8.74 2.88 -4.23
C GLN A 138 -7.89 2.14 -3.20
N ASP A 139 -8.34 0.94 -2.79
CA ASP A 139 -7.64 0.12 -1.81
C ASP A 139 -6.29 -0.37 -2.34
N THR A 140 -6.28 -0.90 -3.57
CA THR A 140 -5.05 -1.34 -4.25
C THR A 140 -4.06 -0.17 -4.40
N THR A 141 -4.54 1.02 -4.78
CA THR A 141 -3.68 2.21 -4.94
C THR A 141 -3.12 2.68 -3.60
N ARG A 142 -3.93 2.62 -2.53
CA ARG A 142 -3.47 2.93 -1.18
C ARG A 142 -2.35 1.99 -0.75
N HIS A 143 -2.52 0.69 -0.96
CA HIS A 143 -1.51 -0.30 -0.61
C HIS A 143 -0.27 -0.27 -1.52
N ALA A 144 -0.41 0.11 -2.79
CA ALA A 144 0.73 0.40 -3.66
C ALA A 144 1.56 1.59 -3.13
N GLY A 145 0.91 2.65 -2.66
CA GLY A 145 1.59 3.77 -2.02
C GLY A 145 2.25 3.40 -0.68
N HIS A 146 1.65 2.50 0.11
CA HIS A 146 2.34 1.93 1.28
C HIS A 146 3.58 1.15 0.85
N ALA A 147 3.47 0.31 -0.19
CA ALA A 147 4.57 -0.49 -0.70
C ALA A 147 5.72 0.37 -1.26
N ASP A 148 5.44 1.56 -1.81
CA ASP A 148 6.48 2.55 -2.16
C ASP A 148 7.33 2.94 -0.95
N ILE A 149 6.68 3.35 0.16
CA ILE A 149 7.39 3.77 1.37
C ILE A 149 8.15 2.60 2.02
N LEU A 150 7.62 1.38 1.93
CA LEU A 150 8.33 0.19 2.43
C LEU A 150 9.54 -0.14 1.55
N ARG A 151 9.40 -0.04 0.23
CA ARG A 151 10.49 -0.31 -0.72
C ARG A 151 11.60 0.73 -0.61
N GLU A 152 11.24 1.99 -0.45
CA GLU A 152 12.19 3.10 -0.25
C GLU A 152 13.15 2.83 0.91
N GLN A 153 12.66 2.23 2.00
CA GLN A 153 13.48 1.90 3.18
C GLN A 153 14.48 0.76 2.95
N LEU A 154 14.26 -0.08 1.94
CA LEU A 154 15.12 -1.23 1.65
C LEU A 154 16.26 -0.86 0.71
N ASP A 155 15.94 -0.21 -0.40
CA ASP A 155 16.90 0.11 -1.46
C ASP A 155 16.66 1.46 -2.14
N GLY A 156 15.72 2.26 -1.62
CA GLY A 156 15.38 3.57 -2.16
C GLY A 156 14.50 3.55 -3.42
N ARG A 157 14.08 2.38 -3.93
CA ARG A 157 13.25 2.32 -5.15
C ARG A 157 11.80 2.70 -4.84
N THR A 158 11.17 3.46 -5.73
CA THR A 158 9.75 3.87 -5.67
C THR A 158 9.19 3.98 -7.09
N GLY A 159 7.87 4.13 -7.27
CA GLY A 159 7.27 4.47 -8.56
C GLY A 159 5.99 3.73 -8.89
N VAL A 160 5.38 4.05 -10.04
CA VAL A 160 4.11 3.45 -10.47
C VAL A 160 4.27 2.23 -11.37
N MET A 161 5.35 2.14 -12.16
CA MET A 161 5.65 0.99 -13.02
C MET A 161 7.16 0.81 -13.15
N ALA A 162 7.59 -0.44 -13.36
CA ALA A 162 9.00 -0.79 -13.59
C ALA A 162 9.63 -0.02 -14.76
N GLU A 163 8.85 0.21 -15.83
CA GLU A 163 9.31 0.91 -17.04
C GLU A 163 9.58 2.40 -16.85
N TYR A 164 9.03 3.01 -15.78
CA TYR A 164 9.25 4.42 -15.44
C TYR A 164 10.22 4.58 -14.27
N GLU A 165 10.95 3.52 -13.91
CA GLU A 165 11.94 3.59 -12.86
C GLU A 165 13.14 4.43 -13.29
N GLU A 166 13.42 5.48 -12.53
CA GLU A 166 14.56 6.36 -12.74
C GLU A 166 15.74 5.96 -11.84
N PRO A 167 16.99 6.07 -12.33
CA PRO A 167 18.17 5.84 -11.51
C PRO A 167 18.19 6.68 -10.24
N ILE A 168 18.58 6.06 -9.13
CA ILE A 168 18.63 6.71 -7.82
C ILE A 168 19.92 7.52 -7.68
N ASP A 169 19.81 8.85 -7.75
CA ASP A 169 20.90 9.74 -7.31
C ASP A 169 20.85 9.92 -5.78
N THR A 170 21.64 9.12 -5.08
CA THR A 170 21.71 9.13 -3.61
C THR A 170 22.24 10.46 -3.05
N ALA A 171 23.17 11.11 -3.74
CA ALA A 171 23.74 12.39 -3.31
C ALA A 171 22.74 13.53 -3.45
N ALA A 172 22.05 13.61 -4.59
CA ALA A 172 20.97 14.57 -4.80
C ALA A 172 19.82 14.36 -3.80
N ARG A 173 19.43 13.11 -3.55
CA ARG A 173 18.41 12.78 -2.54
C ARG A 173 18.81 13.20 -1.13
N ALA A 174 20.03 12.91 -0.70
CA ALA A 174 20.53 13.32 0.60
C ALA A 174 20.55 14.86 0.75
N THR A 175 20.99 15.56 -0.30
CA THR A 175 20.99 17.03 -0.37
C THR A 175 19.58 17.60 -0.25
N HIS A 176 18.62 16.99 -0.98
CA HIS A 176 17.22 17.39 -0.94
C HIS A 176 16.59 17.14 0.43
N ARG A 177 16.82 15.97 1.04
CA ARG A 177 16.34 15.64 2.39
C ARG A 177 16.86 16.63 3.43
N ALA A 178 18.15 16.97 3.40
CA ALA A 178 18.73 17.94 4.32
C ALA A 178 18.12 19.35 4.14
N LYS A 179 17.75 19.73 2.90
CA LYS A 179 17.03 20.98 2.63
C LYS A 179 15.63 20.98 3.28
N ILE A 180 14.88 19.88 3.13
CA ILE A 180 13.54 19.73 3.75
C ILE A 180 13.65 19.80 5.27
N GLU A 181 14.61 19.08 5.87
CA GLU A 181 14.82 19.04 7.31
C GLU A 181 15.09 20.44 7.89
N ARG A 182 16.00 21.20 7.26
CA ARG A 182 16.27 22.59 7.66
C ARG A 182 15.03 23.48 7.58
N ALA A 183 14.21 23.31 6.53
CA ALA A 183 12.97 24.07 6.38
C ALA A 183 11.96 23.71 7.48
N ALA A 184 11.83 22.42 7.83
CA ALA A 184 10.97 21.97 8.92
C ALA A 184 11.42 22.55 10.28
N GLN A 185 12.71 22.53 10.58
CA GLN A 185 13.28 23.13 11.79
C GLN A 185 13.08 24.65 11.86
N ALA A 186 13.26 25.34 10.73
CA ALA A 186 13.05 26.78 10.66
C ALA A 186 11.57 27.16 10.90
N ALA A 187 10.63 26.33 10.44
CA ALA A 187 9.19 26.55 10.66
C ALA A 187 8.80 26.48 12.15
N THR A 188 9.54 25.74 12.97
CA THR A 188 9.34 25.68 14.42
C THR A 188 10.06 26.78 15.20
N GLY A 189 10.77 27.69 14.52
CA GLY A 189 11.39 28.87 15.12
C GLY A 189 12.56 28.55 16.05
N GLY A 190 13.59 27.85 15.55
CA GLY A 190 14.79 27.54 16.32
C GLY A 190 15.48 28.77 16.93
N THR A 191 15.10 29.16 18.14
CA THR A 191 15.95 29.90 19.06
C THR A 191 16.79 28.91 19.84
N ASP A 192 17.93 28.54 19.28
CA ASP A 192 19.03 28.03 20.10
C ASP A 192 19.77 29.25 20.68
N GLN A 193 19.29 29.75 21.82
CA GLN A 193 20.04 30.69 22.67
C GLN A 193 20.69 29.92 23.81
N SER A 194 21.77 29.21 23.53
CA SER A 194 22.85 29.06 24.48
C SER A 194 23.96 30.05 24.09
N ASP A 195 23.79 31.30 24.52
CA ASP A 195 24.85 32.31 24.46
C ASP A 195 25.80 32.08 25.66
N PRO A 196 27.08 31.70 25.43
CA PRO A 196 28.02 31.46 26.52
C PRO A 196 28.59 32.75 27.16
N SER A 197 28.03 33.94 26.87
CA SER A 197 28.62 35.22 27.30
C SER A 197 28.00 35.86 28.56
N VAL A 198 27.24 35.13 29.38
CA VAL A 198 26.80 35.66 30.70
C VAL A 198 27.73 35.16 31.81
N THR A 199 28.77 35.94 32.11
CA THR A 199 29.54 35.81 33.35
C THR A 199 28.68 36.25 34.54
N PRO A 200 28.62 35.49 35.65
CA PRO A 200 27.94 35.96 36.86
C PRO A 200 28.80 37.03 37.54
N ASN A 201 28.20 38.20 37.77
CA ASN A 201 28.80 39.30 38.52
C ASN A 201 29.16 38.84 39.95
N ALA A 202 30.41 39.11 40.34
CA ALA A 202 30.91 38.94 41.68
C ALA A 202 30.14 39.84 42.66
N VAL A 203 29.66 39.26 43.75
CA VAL A 203 29.09 39.98 44.89
C VAL A 203 30.25 40.56 45.71
N GLU A 204 30.31 41.88 45.72
CA GLU A 204 31.25 42.69 46.49
C GLU A 204 30.86 42.69 47.99
N THR A 205 31.88 42.60 48.83
CA THR A 205 31.80 42.45 50.29
C THR A 205 31.70 43.79 51.02
N ALA A 206 30.95 43.76 52.14
CA ALA A 206 31.11 44.52 53.39
C ALA A 206 30.57 45.97 53.41
N PRO A 207 30.31 46.58 54.60
CA PRO A 207 31.05 46.44 55.87
C PRO A 207 30.52 45.38 56.84
#